data_AF-A0A377LQ28-F1
#
_entry.id   AF-A0A377LQ28-F1
#
_cell.length_a   1.000
_cell.length_b   1.000
_cell.length_c   1.000
_cell.angle_alpha   90.00
_cell.angle_beta   90.00
_cell.angle_gamma   90.00
#
_symmetry.space_group_name_H-M   'P 1'
#
loop_
_entity.id
_entity.type
_entity.pdbx_description
1 polymer ?
#
loop_
_entity_poly.entity_id
_entity_poly.type
_entity_poly.pdbx_seq_one_letter_code
_entity_poly.pdbx_strand_id
1 'polypeptide(L)'
;MSKSDVFHLGLTKNDLQGATLAIVPGDPERVEKIAALMDKPVKLAAHREFTTWRAELDGKAVIVCSTGIGGPSTSIAVEELAQLGIRTFLRIGTTGAIQPHINVGDVLVTTASVRLDGASLHFAPMEFPAVADFECTTALVEAAKSVGATTHVA
;
A
#
# COMPACT_ATOMS: atom_id res chain seq x y z
N MET A 1 -5.25 16.30 -25.46
CA MET A 1 -5.32 15.01 -24.74
C MET A 1 -4.69 15.24 -23.37
N SER A 2 -5.37 14.91 -22.27
CA SER A 2 -4.73 15.00 -20.94
C SER A 2 -3.53 14.06 -20.92
N LYS A 3 -2.44 14.46 -20.26
CA LYS A 3 -1.23 13.64 -20.13
C LYS A 3 -1.35 12.55 -19.04
N SER A 4 -2.49 12.51 -18.34
CA SER A 4 -2.80 11.65 -17.20
C SER A 4 -4.32 11.45 -17.16
N ASP A 5 -4.77 10.28 -16.72
CA ASP A 5 -6.20 9.98 -16.52
C ASP A 5 -6.68 10.40 -15.13
N VAL A 6 -5.73 10.60 -14.19
CA VAL A 6 -5.98 11.02 -12.81
C VAL A 6 -5.23 12.32 -12.47
N PHE A 7 -5.59 12.99 -11.37
CA PHE A 7 -5.19 14.38 -11.13
C PHE A 7 -3.79 14.52 -10.50
N HIS A 8 -3.40 13.64 -9.59
CA HIS A 8 -2.19 13.79 -8.79
C HIS A 8 -1.08 12.80 -9.15
N LEU A 9 -1.42 11.55 -9.47
CA LEU A 9 -0.43 10.48 -9.64
C LEU A 9 0.36 10.57 -10.96
N GLY A 10 -0.17 11.29 -11.96
CA GLY A 10 0.45 11.40 -13.28
C GLY A 10 0.48 10.08 -14.04
N LEU A 11 -0.61 9.31 -13.95
CA LEU A 11 -0.74 7.97 -14.51
C LEU A 11 -1.95 7.88 -15.45
N THR A 12 -1.85 6.99 -16.43
CA THR A 12 -2.97 6.52 -17.25
C THR A 12 -3.31 5.08 -16.91
N LYS A 13 -4.52 4.64 -17.26
CA LYS A 13 -4.94 3.25 -17.05
C LYS A 13 -4.07 2.25 -17.83
N ASN A 14 -3.55 2.68 -18.97
CA ASN A 14 -2.68 1.87 -19.81
C ASN A 14 -1.30 1.64 -19.17
N ASP A 15 -0.80 2.59 -18.37
CA ASP A 15 0.48 2.44 -17.67
C ASP A 15 0.49 1.27 -16.68
N LEU A 16 -0.69 0.92 -16.13
CA LEU A 16 -0.86 -0.19 -15.20
C LEU A 16 -0.82 -1.57 -15.87
N GLN A 17 -1.02 -1.64 -17.19
CA GLN A 17 -1.05 -2.90 -17.95
C GLN A 17 -1.96 -3.99 -17.33
N GLY A 18 -3.11 -3.58 -16.81
CA GLY A 18 -4.09 -4.49 -16.19
C GLY A 18 -3.77 -4.91 -14.76
N ALA A 19 -2.79 -4.29 -14.09
CA ALA A 19 -2.54 -4.48 -12.67
C ALA A 19 -3.81 -4.21 -11.84
N THR A 20 -4.09 -5.08 -10.89
CA THR A 20 -5.21 -4.96 -9.94
C THR A 20 -4.75 -4.89 -8.48
N LEU A 21 -3.44 -5.03 -8.22
CA LEU A 21 -2.83 -4.99 -6.90
C LEU A 21 -1.78 -3.89 -6.81
N ALA A 22 -1.81 -3.11 -5.74
CA ALA A 22 -0.78 -2.14 -5.41
C ALA A 22 -0.18 -2.35 -4.02
N ILE A 23 1.15 -2.35 -3.94
CA ILE A 23 1.89 -2.20 -2.69
C ILE A 23 2.10 -0.71 -2.44
N VAL A 24 1.65 -0.23 -1.28
CA VAL A 24 1.60 1.21 -1.00
C VAL A 24 2.49 1.57 0.20
N PRO A 25 3.82 1.76 0.02
CA PRO A 25 4.69 2.28 1.07
C PRO A 25 4.39 3.77 1.37
N GLY A 26 4.89 4.28 2.50
CA GLY A 26 4.71 5.71 2.81
C GLY A 26 5.75 6.57 2.13
N ASP A 27 6.98 6.07 2.12
CA ASP A 27 8.17 6.78 1.66
C ASP A 27 8.42 6.52 0.16
N PRO A 28 8.51 7.57 -0.68
CA PRO A 28 8.88 7.47 -2.09
C PRO A 28 10.17 6.67 -2.34
N GLU A 29 11.17 6.78 -1.46
CA GLU A 29 12.47 6.12 -1.63
C GLU A 29 12.39 4.60 -1.42
N ARG A 30 11.32 4.10 -0.81
CA ARG A 30 11.07 2.66 -0.67
C ARG A 30 10.41 2.05 -1.90
N VAL A 31 9.82 2.84 -2.80
CA VAL A 31 9.08 2.34 -3.96
C VAL A 31 10.00 1.56 -4.90
N GLU A 32 11.14 2.15 -5.26
CA GLU A 32 12.13 1.50 -6.13
C GLU A 32 12.69 0.23 -5.49
N LYS A 33 13.02 0.27 -4.20
CA LYS A 33 13.54 -0.89 -3.46
C LYS A 33 12.57 -2.07 -3.46
N ILE A 34 11.27 -1.81 -3.32
CA ILE A 34 10.24 -2.85 -3.38
C ILE A 34 10.06 -3.34 -4.82
N ALA A 35 9.98 -2.44 -5.79
CA ALA A 35 9.82 -2.81 -7.20
C ALA A 35 10.98 -3.68 -7.71
N ALA A 36 12.21 -3.39 -7.27
CA ALA A 36 13.41 -4.13 -7.63
C ALA A 36 13.46 -5.59 -7.12
N LEU A 37 12.57 -5.98 -6.21
CA LEU A 37 12.42 -7.37 -5.76
C LEU A 37 11.55 -8.23 -6.69
N MET A 38 10.92 -7.59 -7.68
CA MET A 38 10.05 -8.21 -8.67
C MET A 38 10.68 -8.17 -10.06
N ASP A 39 10.06 -8.84 -11.03
CA ASP A 39 10.54 -8.88 -12.41
C ASP A 39 10.24 -7.58 -13.16
N LYS A 40 11.14 -7.18 -14.08
CA LYS A 40 10.97 -6.05 -15.01
C LYS A 40 10.47 -4.75 -14.35
N PRO A 41 11.13 -4.23 -13.30
CA PRO A 41 10.72 -2.99 -12.66
C PRO A 41 10.91 -1.79 -13.61
N VAL A 42 9.88 -0.96 -13.74
CA VAL A 42 9.85 0.25 -14.57
C VAL A 42 9.25 1.40 -13.76
N LYS A 43 9.98 2.50 -13.66
CA LYS A 43 9.46 3.75 -13.09
C LYS A 43 8.41 4.34 -14.04
N LEU A 44 7.23 4.65 -13.51
CA LEU A 44 6.14 5.23 -14.31
C LEU A 44 6.06 6.75 -14.12
N ALA A 45 5.96 7.20 -12.87
CA ALA A 45 5.74 8.61 -12.54
C ALA A 45 6.33 8.98 -11.18
N ALA A 46 6.58 10.27 -10.98
CA ALA A 46 6.96 10.85 -9.69
C ALA A 46 6.43 12.27 -9.57
N HIS A 47 5.41 12.46 -8.72
CA HIS A 47 4.75 13.73 -8.48
C HIS A 47 4.62 13.97 -6.97
N ARG A 48 5.31 14.98 -6.43
CA ARG A 48 5.33 15.27 -4.99
C ARG A 48 5.73 14.03 -4.18
N GLU A 49 4.92 13.60 -3.20
CA GLU A 49 5.11 12.38 -2.42
C GLU A 49 4.70 11.07 -3.13
N PHE A 50 4.20 11.13 -4.37
CA PHE A 50 3.69 9.98 -5.12
C PHE A 50 4.72 9.53 -6.17
N THR A 51 5.56 8.56 -5.82
CA THR A 51 6.42 7.85 -6.77
C THR A 51 5.79 6.52 -7.09
N THR A 52 5.63 6.21 -8.38
CA THR A 52 5.00 4.98 -8.86
C THR A 52 5.93 4.19 -9.75
N TRP A 53 6.04 2.90 -9.46
CA TRP A 53 6.70 1.90 -10.29
C TRP A 53 5.72 0.78 -10.63
N ARG A 54 5.92 0.16 -11.79
CA ARG A 54 5.33 -1.12 -12.14
C ARG A 54 6.42 -2.18 -12.13
N ALA A 55 6.08 -3.38 -11.68
CA ALA A 55 6.89 -4.57 -11.86
C ALA A 55 5.96 -5.75 -12.16
N GLU A 56 6.52 -6.95 -12.30
CA GLU A 56 5.78 -8.19 -12.54
C GLU A 56 6.09 -9.21 -11.44
N LEU A 57 5.05 -9.90 -10.95
CA LEU A 57 5.17 -11.06 -10.08
C LEU A 57 4.43 -12.21 -10.73
N ASP A 58 5.11 -13.32 -11.00
CA ASP A 58 4.58 -14.48 -11.73
C ASP A 58 3.90 -14.09 -13.06
N GLY A 59 4.51 -13.15 -13.78
CA GLY A 59 4.01 -12.62 -15.06
C GLY A 59 2.78 -11.71 -14.94
N LYS A 60 2.34 -11.35 -13.73
CA LYS A 60 1.23 -10.41 -13.48
C LYS A 60 1.76 -9.05 -13.08
N ALA A 61 1.23 -7.99 -13.68
CA ALA A 61 1.61 -6.63 -13.35
C ALA A 61 1.20 -6.27 -11.90
N VAL A 62 2.14 -5.70 -11.15
CA VAL A 62 1.95 -5.18 -9.79
C VAL A 62 2.42 -3.73 -9.74
N ILE A 63 1.66 -2.87 -9.07
CA ILE A 63 2.03 -1.48 -8.83
C ILE A 63 2.69 -1.33 -7.47
N VAL A 64 3.70 -0.48 -7.40
CA VAL A 64 4.23 0.04 -6.14
C VAL A 64 4.10 1.56 -6.19
N CYS A 65 3.34 2.15 -5.27
CA CYS A 65 3.06 3.59 -5.25
C CYS A 65 3.17 4.15 -3.84
N SER A 66 4.02 5.16 -3.61
CA SER A 66 4.09 5.80 -2.30
C SER A 66 2.85 6.64 -1.99
N THR A 67 2.49 6.74 -0.72
CA THR A 67 1.32 7.51 -0.25
C THR A 67 1.66 8.83 0.43
N GLY A 68 2.92 9.02 0.85
CA GLY A 68 3.29 10.08 1.79
C GLY A 68 2.82 9.81 3.21
N ILE A 69 2.86 10.87 4.03
CA ILE A 69 2.54 10.83 5.47
C ILE A 69 1.07 11.25 5.69
N GLY A 70 0.33 10.41 6.43
CA GLY A 70 -1.01 10.74 6.92
C GLY A 70 -2.17 10.30 6.01
N GLY A 71 -3.37 10.34 6.57
CA GLY A 71 -4.62 9.97 5.89
C GLY A 71 -4.97 10.82 4.66
N PRO A 72 -4.79 12.16 4.66
CA PRO A 72 -5.19 12.99 3.52
C PRO A 72 -4.50 12.62 2.20
N SER A 73 -3.17 12.52 2.18
CA SER A 73 -2.42 12.11 0.98
C SER A 73 -2.67 10.64 0.61
N THR A 74 -2.82 9.77 1.61
CA THR A 74 -3.18 8.36 1.39
C THR A 74 -4.53 8.23 0.67
N SER A 75 -5.54 9.04 1.04
CA SER A 75 -6.85 8.99 0.38
C SER A 75 -6.78 9.36 -1.11
N ILE A 76 -5.92 10.30 -1.50
CA ILE A 76 -5.68 10.65 -2.91
C ILE A 76 -5.09 9.47 -3.67
N ALA A 77 -4.02 8.86 -3.12
CA ALA A 77 -3.34 7.75 -3.77
C ALA A 77 -4.27 6.55 -3.96
N VAL A 78 -5.05 6.18 -2.93
CA VAL A 78 -5.99 5.05 -2.99
C VAL A 78 -7.12 5.32 -3.99
N GLU A 79 -7.73 6.51 -3.95
CA GLU A 79 -8.82 6.89 -4.85
C GLU A 79 -8.38 6.84 -6.32
N GLU A 80 -7.25 7.47 -6.65
CA GLU A 80 -6.78 7.52 -8.04
C GLU A 80 -6.31 6.14 -8.54
N LEU A 81 -5.64 5.34 -7.72
CA LEU A 81 -5.29 3.96 -8.09
C LEU A 81 -6.54 3.10 -8.31
N ALA A 82 -7.59 3.28 -7.50
CA ALA A 82 -8.85 2.58 -7.67
C ALA A 82 -9.56 2.99 -8.97
N GLN A 83 -9.56 4.28 -9.34
CA GLN A 83 -10.07 4.74 -10.64
C GLN A 83 -9.34 4.07 -11.81
N LEU A 84 -8.01 3.87 -11.68
CA LEU A 84 -7.19 3.22 -12.70
C LEU A 84 -7.35 1.70 -12.76
N GLY A 85 -7.93 1.07 -11.75
CA GLY A 85 -8.27 -0.37 -11.77
C GLY A 85 -7.70 -1.21 -10.64
N ILE A 86 -6.93 -0.62 -9.71
CA ILE A 86 -6.44 -1.34 -8.52
C ILE A 86 -7.61 -1.68 -7.58
N ARG A 87 -7.61 -2.90 -7.06
CA ARG A 87 -8.66 -3.43 -6.16
C ARG A 87 -8.09 -3.97 -4.86
N THR A 88 -6.80 -4.34 -4.85
CA THR A 88 -6.12 -4.84 -3.65
C THR A 88 -4.98 -3.90 -3.27
N PHE A 89 -4.93 -3.51 -2.00
CA PHE A 89 -3.94 -2.58 -1.48
C PHE A 89 -3.19 -3.21 -0.31
N LEU A 90 -1.87 -3.31 -0.42
CA LEU A 90 -0.99 -3.83 0.62
C LEU A 90 -0.12 -2.69 1.17
N ARG A 91 -0.45 -2.18 2.37
CA ARG A 91 0.33 -1.13 3.04
C ARG A 91 1.51 -1.75 3.78
N ILE A 92 2.70 -1.14 3.63
CA ILE A 92 3.89 -1.50 4.41
C ILE A 92 4.59 -0.27 5.01
N GLY A 93 4.94 -0.35 6.29
CA GLY A 93 5.52 0.73 7.08
C GLY A 93 6.42 0.20 8.18
N THR A 94 6.97 1.13 8.96
CA THR A 94 7.71 0.84 10.20
C THR A 94 6.97 1.53 11.34
N THR A 95 6.98 0.95 12.53
CA THR A 95 6.27 1.50 13.70
C THR A 95 7.03 1.23 14.99
N GLY A 96 6.72 2.00 16.04
CA GLY A 96 7.16 1.73 17.40
C GLY A 96 6.10 0.95 18.16
N ALA A 97 6.46 -0.19 18.73
CA ALA A 97 5.56 -0.98 19.56
C ALA A 97 5.39 -0.36 20.95
N ILE A 98 4.19 -0.48 21.52
CA ILE A 98 3.87 -0.02 22.89
C ILE A 98 3.68 -1.18 23.88
N GLN A 99 3.79 -2.42 23.40
CA GLN A 99 3.70 -3.63 24.23
C GLN A 99 5.12 -4.11 24.58
N PRO A 100 5.45 -4.32 25.87
CA PRO A 100 6.82 -4.67 26.27
C PRO A 100 7.39 -5.97 25.70
N HIS A 101 6.53 -6.88 25.24
CA HIS A 101 6.93 -8.18 24.69
C HIS A 101 7.18 -8.16 23.17
N ILE A 102 6.92 -7.04 22.50
CA ILE A 102 7.17 -6.87 21.06
C ILE A 102 8.53 -6.19 20.90
N ASN A 103 9.44 -6.85 20.19
CA ASN A 103 10.83 -6.41 20.08
C ASN A 103 11.13 -5.74 18.73
N VAL A 104 12.25 -5.01 18.67
CA VAL A 104 12.76 -4.47 17.40
C VAL A 104 13.08 -5.63 16.45
N GLY A 105 12.58 -5.53 15.22
CA GLY A 105 12.74 -6.57 14.19
C GLY A 105 11.53 -7.49 14.05
N ASP A 106 10.59 -7.47 15.00
CA ASP A 106 9.33 -8.21 14.88
C ASP A 106 8.43 -7.61 13.79
N VAL A 107 7.59 -8.46 13.18
CA VAL A 107 6.58 -8.06 12.18
C VAL A 107 5.21 -7.97 12.84
N LEU A 108 4.47 -6.92 12.51
CA LEU A 108 3.08 -6.73 12.95
C LEU A 108 2.15 -6.80 11.75
N VAL A 109 1.12 -7.65 11.83
CA VAL A 109 0.00 -7.68 10.88
C VAL A 109 -1.23 -7.13 11.57
N THR A 110 -1.80 -6.05 11.02
CA THR A 110 -2.91 -5.33 11.65
C THR A 110 -4.26 -5.98 11.34
N THR A 111 -5.06 -6.32 12.36
CA THR A 111 -6.43 -6.82 12.18
C THR A 111 -7.43 -5.69 11.98
N ALA A 112 -7.31 -4.63 12.77
CA ALA A 112 -8.10 -3.42 12.71
C ALA A 112 -7.35 -2.24 13.35
N SER A 113 -7.79 -1.01 13.09
CA SER A 113 -7.16 0.20 13.62
C SER A 113 -8.08 1.00 14.54
N VAL A 114 -7.53 1.51 15.64
CA VAL A 114 -8.18 2.56 16.44
C VAL A 114 -8.18 3.85 15.62
N ARG A 115 -9.36 4.41 15.36
CA ARG A 115 -9.57 5.55 14.47
C ARG A 115 -9.27 6.89 15.16
N LEU A 116 -7.99 7.18 15.32
CA LEU A 116 -7.48 8.49 15.78
C LEU A 116 -7.09 9.39 14.59
N ASP A 117 -7.87 9.33 13.51
CA ASP A 117 -7.68 10.12 12.29
C ASP A 117 -8.95 10.92 11.95
N GLY A 118 -8.84 11.86 11.01
CA GLY A 118 -9.98 12.64 10.51
C GLY A 118 -10.49 12.21 9.14
N ALA A 119 -9.62 11.68 8.28
CA ALA A 119 -9.96 11.39 6.89
C ALA A 119 -10.95 10.22 6.76
N SER A 120 -10.87 9.22 7.65
CA SER A 120 -11.76 8.07 7.66
C SER A 120 -13.24 8.45 7.80
N LEU A 121 -13.53 9.55 8.51
CA LEU A 121 -14.89 10.05 8.70
C LEU A 121 -15.54 10.61 7.42
N HIS A 122 -14.74 10.92 6.40
CA HIS A 122 -15.26 11.29 5.08
C HIS A 122 -15.76 10.08 4.28
N PHE A 123 -15.44 8.85 4.70
CA PHE A 123 -15.87 7.61 4.05
C PHE A 123 -16.97 6.88 4.83
N ALA A 124 -16.86 6.87 6.16
CA ALA A 124 -17.79 6.13 7.02
C ALA A 124 -17.92 6.78 8.41
N PRO A 125 -19.10 6.68 9.05
CA PRO A 125 -19.33 7.24 10.38
C PRO A 125 -18.44 6.53 11.43
N MET A 126 -18.26 7.12 12.62
CA MET A 126 -17.28 6.67 13.62
C MET A 126 -17.49 5.22 14.08
N GLU A 127 -18.73 4.76 14.08
CA GLU A 127 -19.16 3.41 14.48
C GLU A 127 -18.69 2.34 13.48
N PHE A 128 -18.32 2.73 12.25
CA PHE A 128 -17.82 1.79 11.26
C PHE A 128 -16.41 1.29 11.64
N PRO A 129 -16.18 -0.03 11.70
CA PRO A 129 -14.88 -0.57 12.09
C PRO A 129 -13.84 -0.43 10.96
N ALA A 130 -12.66 0.10 11.27
CA ALA A 130 -11.52 0.13 10.36
C ALA A 130 -10.80 -1.22 10.35
N VAL A 131 -11.45 -2.25 9.81
CA VAL A 131 -10.98 -3.65 9.78
C VAL A 131 -10.29 -3.99 8.46
N ALA A 132 -9.25 -4.84 8.52
CA ALA A 132 -8.55 -5.33 7.34
C ALA A 132 -9.36 -6.43 6.62
N ASP A 133 -9.11 -6.58 5.31
CA ASP A 133 -9.63 -7.69 4.53
C ASP A 133 -9.04 -9.03 5.00
N PHE A 134 -9.87 -10.08 5.02
CA PHE A 134 -9.48 -11.38 5.56
C PHE A 134 -8.42 -12.09 4.71
N GLU A 135 -8.57 -12.08 3.38
CA GLU A 135 -7.64 -12.77 2.48
C GLU A 135 -6.27 -12.06 2.50
N CYS A 136 -6.27 -10.73 2.46
CA CYS A 136 -5.05 -9.92 2.56
C CYS A 136 -4.32 -10.17 3.90
N THR A 137 -5.05 -10.17 5.01
CA THR A 137 -4.50 -10.41 6.35
C THR A 137 -3.89 -11.80 6.45
N THR A 138 -4.61 -12.82 5.97
CA THR A 138 -4.16 -14.21 5.99
C THR A 138 -2.88 -14.38 5.18
N ALA A 139 -2.83 -13.84 3.96
CA ALA A 139 -1.64 -13.90 3.11
C ALA A 139 -0.41 -13.25 3.77
N LEU A 140 -0.57 -12.12 4.47
CA LEU A 140 0.51 -11.47 5.21
C LEU A 140 1.03 -12.34 6.37
N VAL A 141 0.12 -12.98 7.13
CA VAL A 141 0.49 -13.88 8.24
C VAL A 141 1.24 -15.11 7.71
N GLU A 142 0.76 -15.71 6.63
CA GLU A 142 1.40 -16.87 6.01
C GLU A 142 2.78 -16.52 5.43
N ALA A 143 2.89 -15.38 4.75
CA ALA A 143 4.17 -14.90 4.22
C ALA A 143 5.18 -14.59 5.33
N ALA A 144 4.76 -13.95 6.42
CA ALA A 144 5.66 -13.64 7.53
C ALA A 144 6.16 -14.91 8.24
N LYS A 145 5.29 -15.92 8.40
CA LYS A 145 5.66 -17.24 8.95
C LYS A 145 6.62 -18.00 8.04
N SER A 146 6.40 -17.98 6.73
CA SER A 146 7.21 -18.74 5.77
C SER A 146 8.66 -18.25 5.69
N VAL A 147 8.90 -16.95 5.98
CA VAL A 147 10.24 -16.36 6.06
C VAL A 147 10.85 -16.42 7.48
N GLY A 148 10.17 -17.08 8.43
CA GLY A 148 10.66 -17.27 9.80
C GLY A 148 10.63 -16.01 10.66
N ALA A 149 9.79 -15.01 10.34
CA ALA A 149 9.68 -13.81 11.14
C ALA A 149 8.86 -14.04 12.42
N THR A 150 9.32 -13.50 13.55
CA THR A 150 8.47 -13.34 14.75
C THR A 150 7.33 -12.40 14.39
N THR A 151 6.10 -12.93 14.35
CA THR A 151 4.93 -12.22 13.84
C THR A 151 3.87 -12.09 14.92
N HIS A 152 3.42 -10.86 15.17
CA HIS A 152 2.28 -10.58 16.03
C HIS A 152 1.11 -10.10 15.16
N VAL A 153 -0.08 -10.60 15.46
CA VAL A 153 -1.32 -10.21 14.78
C VAL A 153 -2.11 -9.36 15.77
N ALA A 154 -2.33 -8.08 15.44
CA ALA A 154 -2.87 -7.08 16.37
C ALA A 154 -3.96 -6.24 15.72
#